data_AF-A0AAW1MP00-F1
#
_entry.id   AF-A0AAW1MP00-F1
#
_cell.length_a   1.000
_cell.length_b   1.000
_cell.length_c   1.000
_cell.angle_alpha   90.00
_cell.angle_beta   90.00
_cell.angle_gamma   90.00
#
_symmetry.space_group_name_H-M   'P 1'
#
loop_
_entity.id
_entity.type
_entity.pdbx_description
1 polymer ?
#
loop_
_entity_poly.entity_id
_entity_poly.type
_entity_poly.pdbx_seq_one_letter_code
_entity_poly.pdbx_strand_id
1 'polypeptide(L)'
;MLDHLEPKTEEDNKNADYYKEYLNQLITYYQSKLTDASPLSDLEQIVNKLKQEATELDSMVMDNQSINQRIATTMTQIRNLPAEGESKTLKAKLMNDIKIIAALLQTKDTILKDLDRVLEDIHRFNGPNYKKTYDDIDSKLSDVFLKVEEIPVNSDEEYVQLRNNLIKLIQSHKKLLNGKMTKVKGTDSDLDGTEV
;
A
#
# COMPACT_ATOMS: atom_id res chain seq x y z
N MET A 1 -52.45 -18.83 -7.49
CA MET A 1 -53.53 -18.54 -8.45
C MET A 1 -53.04 -17.39 -9.31
N LEU A 2 -52.42 -17.74 -10.43
CA LEU A 2 -51.85 -16.84 -11.44
C LEU A 2 -52.62 -17.01 -12.76
N ASP A 3 -53.92 -17.27 -12.66
CA ASP A 3 -54.74 -17.77 -13.78
C ASP A 3 -55.29 -16.65 -14.67
N HIS A 4 -54.67 -15.46 -14.67
CA HIS A 4 -55.19 -14.28 -15.37
C HIS A 4 -54.24 -13.67 -16.39
N LEU A 5 -53.25 -14.43 -16.87
CA LEU A 5 -52.36 -14.00 -17.96
C LEU A 5 -52.26 -15.04 -19.08
N GLU A 6 -53.37 -15.69 -19.43
CA GLU A 6 -53.46 -16.37 -20.73
C GLU A 6 -53.94 -15.38 -21.80
N PRO A 7 -53.16 -15.15 -22.87
CA PRO A 7 -53.54 -14.27 -23.96
C PRO A 7 -54.73 -14.86 -24.74
N LYS A 8 -55.72 -14.01 -25.05
CA LYS A 8 -57.02 -14.44 -25.60
C LYS A 8 -57.13 -14.33 -27.12
N THR A 9 -56.10 -13.83 -27.82
CA THR A 9 -56.12 -13.67 -29.29
C THR A 9 -54.73 -13.89 -29.93
N GLU A 10 -54.68 -14.26 -31.22
CA GLU A 10 -53.43 -14.42 -31.99
C GLU A 10 -52.61 -13.13 -32.13
N GLU A 11 -53.25 -11.97 -31.99
CA GLU A 11 -52.62 -10.65 -32.05
C GLU A 11 -51.91 -10.29 -30.72
N ASP A 12 -52.43 -10.79 -29.59
CA ASP A 12 -51.77 -10.72 -28.27
C ASP A 12 -50.49 -11.57 -28.22
N ASN A 13 -50.46 -12.72 -28.92
CA ASN A 13 -49.27 -13.58 -29.00
C ASN A 13 -48.12 -12.90 -29.77
N LYS A 14 -48.41 -12.18 -30.86
CA LYS A 14 -47.38 -11.42 -31.59
C LYS A 14 -46.77 -10.29 -30.75
N ASN A 15 -47.59 -9.63 -29.93
CA ASN A 15 -47.11 -8.62 -28.98
C ASN A 15 -46.31 -9.25 -27.83
N ALA A 16 -46.71 -10.41 -27.32
CA ALA A 16 -45.97 -11.14 -26.28
C ALA A 16 -44.60 -11.62 -26.78
N ASP A 17 -44.53 -12.14 -28.01
CA ASP A 17 -43.27 -12.57 -28.63
C ASP A 17 -42.34 -11.38 -28.90
N TYR A 18 -42.89 -10.25 -29.37
CA TYR A 18 -42.12 -9.01 -29.55
C TYR A 18 -41.56 -8.48 -28.22
N TYR A 19 -42.38 -8.48 -27.17
CA TYR A 19 -41.94 -8.09 -25.83
C TYR A 19 -40.86 -9.03 -25.27
N LYS A 20 -40.99 -10.33 -25.51
CA LYS A 20 -40.01 -11.34 -25.06
C LYS A 20 -38.68 -11.21 -25.81
N GLU A 21 -38.74 -10.96 -27.13
CA GLU A 21 -37.58 -10.69 -27.97
C GLU A 21 -36.87 -9.40 -27.51
N TYR A 22 -37.62 -8.33 -27.25
CA TYR A 22 -37.08 -7.07 -26.74
C TYR A 22 -36.44 -7.22 -25.35
N LEU A 23 -37.06 -7.96 -24.43
CA LEU A 23 -36.50 -8.26 -23.12
C LEU A 23 -35.23 -9.11 -23.23
N ASN A 24 -35.19 -10.10 -24.13
CA ASN A 24 -33.99 -10.89 -24.37
C ASN A 24 -32.86 -10.03 -24.97
N GLN A 25 -33.16 -9.13 -25.91
CA GLN A 25 -32.18 -8.19 -26.44
C GLN A 25 -31.64 -7.23 -25.37
N LEU A 26 -32.50 -6.77 -24.46
CA LEU A 26 -32.09 -5.98 -23.29
C LEU A 26 -31.20 -6.78 -22.34
N ILE A 27 -31.58 -8.02 -22.03
CA ILE A 27 -30.79 -8.93 -21.18
C ILE A 27 -29.43 -9.20 -21.84
N THR A 28 -29.39 -9.51 -23.13
CA THR A 28 -28.15 -9.73 -23.89
C THR A 28 -27.31 -8.46 -23.98
N TYR A 29 -27.92 -7.28 -24.16
CA TYR A 29 -27.20 -6.00 -24.14
C TYR A 29 -26.55 -5.74 -22.77
N TYR A 30 -27.30 -5.90 -21.69
CA TYR A 30 -26.76 -5.70 -20.33
C TYR A 30 -25.77 -6.79 -19.93
N GLN A 31 -25.97 -8.04 -20.35
CA GLN A 31 -25.00 -9.13 -20.17
C GLN A 31 -23.73 -8.89 -20.99
N SER A 32 -23.83 -8.39 -22.22
CA SER A 32 -22.67 -8.01 -23.04
C SER A 32 -21.88 -6.85 -22.44
N LYS A 33 -22.57 -5.93 -21.73
CA LYS A 33 -21.94 -4.88 -20.93
C LYS A 33 -21.33 -5.37 -19.62
N LEU A 34 -21.67 -6.59 -19.18
CA LEU A 34 -21.07 -7.25 -18.02
C LEU A 34 -19.89 -8.16 -18.41
N THR A 35 -19.75 -8.56 -19.68
CA THR A 35 -18.77 -9.57 -20.12
C THR A 35 -17.42 -9.05 -20.62
N ASP A 36 -17.25 -7.76 -20.94
CA ASP A 36 -15.96 -7.30 -21.49
C ASP A 36 -14.90 -6.93 -20.44
N ALA A 37 -15.30 -6.72 -19.19
CA ALA A 37 -14.47 -6.80 -17.98
C ALA A 37 -15.45 -6.69 -16.81
N SER A 38 -15.52 -7.69 -15.92
CA SER A 38 -16.29 -7.50 -14.69
C SER A 38 -15.65 -6.34 -13.92
N PRO A 39 -16.41 -5.33 -13.47
CA PRO A 39 -15.87 -4.21 -12.69
C PRO A 39 -15.04 -4.66 -11.46
N LEU A 40 -15.29 -5.88 -10.97
CA LEU A 40 -14.54 -6.52 -9.91
C LEU A 40 -13.12 -6.94 -10.34
N SER A 41 -12.96 -7.46 -11.57
CA SER A 41 -11.65 -7.87 -12.10
C SER A 41 -10.73 -6.66 -12.33
N ASP A 42 -11.30 -5.56 -12.83
CA ASP A 42 -10.56 -4.30 -12.97
C ASP A 42 -10.12 -3.75 -11.61
N LEU A 43 -10.99 -3.84 -10.60
CA LEU A 43 -10.66 -3.42 -9.24
C LEU A 43 -9.61 -4.31 -8.58
N GLU A 44 -9.63 -5.62 -8.81
CA GLU A 44 -8.57 -6.54 -8.38
C GLU A 44 -7.21 -6.13 -8.97
N GLN A 45 -7.16 -5.82 -10.27
CA GLN A 45 -5.92 -5.38 -10.91
C GLN A 45 -5.43 -4.04 -10.34
N ILE A 46 -6.34 -3.09 -10.13
CA ILE A 46 -6.01 -1.78 -9.51
C ILE A 46 -5.46 -1.97 -8.09
N VAL A 47 -6.10 -2.83 -7.27
CA VAL A 47 -5.65 -3.13 -5.90
C VAL A 47 -4.28 -3.79 -5.91
N ASN A 48 -4.03 -4.77 -6.79
CA ASN A 48 -2.74 -5.42 -6.92
C ASN A 48 -1.64 -4.42 -7.36
N LYS A 49 -1.95 -3.52 -8.29
CA LYS A 49 -1.00 -2.48 -8.71
C LYS A 49 -0.69 -1.49 -7.58
N LEU A 50 -1.72 -1.02 -6.86
CA LEU A 50 -1.54 -0.14 -5.70
C LEU A 50 -0.69 -0.80 -4.61
N LYS A 51 -0.82 -2.11 -4.44
CA LYS A 51 -0.02 -2.90 -3.51
C LYS A 51 1.45 -2.94 -3.92
N GLN A 52 1.73 -3.22 -5.20
CA GLN A 52 3.10 -3.18 -5.75
C GLN A 52 3.74 -1.81 -5.58
N GLU A 53 3.03 -0.74 -5.95
CA GLU A 53 3.54 0.63 -5.79
C GLU A 53 3.77 0.98 -4.31
N ALA A 54 2.93 0.48 -3.41
CA ALA A 54 3.12 0.67 -1.97
C ALA A 54 4.35 -0.07 -1.41
N THR A 55 4.79 -1.16 -2.04
CA THR A 55 5.94 -1.96 -1.58
C THR A 55 7.28 -1.60 -2.22
N GLU A 56 7.29 -0.79 -3.28
CA GLU A 56 8.51 -0.32 -3.94
C GLU A 56 9.32 0.68 -3.10
N LEU A 57 10.60 0.43 -2.84
CA LEU A 57 11.44 1.32 -2.01
C LEU A 57 12.09 2.48 -2.80
N ASP A 58 12.44 2.26 -4.07
CA ASP A 58 13.32 3.14 -4.86
C ASP A 58 12.65 4.40 -5.43
N SER A 59 11.34 4.55 -5.28
CA SER A 59 10.65 5.76 -5.72
C SER A 59 10.85 6.87 -4.68
N MET A 60 12.05 7.48 -4.65
CA MET A 60 12.36 8.71 -3.91
C MET A 60 11.52 9.92 -4.36
N VAL A 61 10.61 9.74 -5.32
CA VAL A 61 9.52 10.65 -5.64
C VAL A 61 8.22 9.84 -5.78
N MET A 62 7.87 9.03 -4.77
CA MET A 62 6.48 8.60 -4.67
C MET A 62 5.67 9.85 -4.39
N ASP A 63 4.86 10.25 -5.35
CA ASP A 63 3.72 11.11 -5.07
C ASP A 63 2.74 10.28 -4.22
N ASN A 64 3.08 10.08 -2.93
CA ASN A 64 2.23 9.42 -1.94
C ASN A 64 0.86 10.08 -1.91
N GLN A 65 0.79 11.38 -2.26
CA GLN A 65 -0.48 12.08 -2.44
C GLN A 65 -1.28 11.53 -3.63
N SER A 66 -0.66 11.29 -4.79
CA SER A 66 -1.29 10.59 -5.94
C SER A 66 -1.73 9.16 -5.61
N ILE A 67 -0.88 8.37 -4.93
CA ILE A 67 -1.26 7.01 -4.52
C ILE A 67 -2.45 7.05 -3.53
N ASN A 68 -2.42 7.96 -2.56
CA ASN A 68 -3.51 8.15 -1.60
C ASN A 68 -4.81 8.61 -2.27
N GLN A 69 -4.74 9.48 -3.30
CA GLN A 69 -5.89 9.86 -4.11
C GLN A 69 -6.48 8.64 -4.83
N ARG A 70 -5.64 7.83 -5.48
CA ARG A 70 -6.06 6.60 -6.15
C ARG A 70 -6.70 5.62 -5.17
N ILE A 71 -6.15 5.46 -3.97
CA ILE A 71 -6.74 4.66 -2.89
C ILE A 71 -8.14 5.17 -2.51
N ALA A 72 -8.31 6.49 -2.33
CA ALA A 72 -9.60 7.08 -2.00
C ALA A 72 -10.64 6.84 -3.11
N THR A 73 -10.23 6.97 -4.37
CA THR A 73 -11.06 6.64 -5.54
C THR A 73 -11.44 5.16 -5.56
N THR A 74 -10.47 4.25 -5.42
CA THR A 74 -10.69 2.80 -5.43
C THR A 74 -11.58 2.36 -4.27
N MET A 75 -11.40 2.89 -3.06
CA MET A 75 -12.31 2.64 -1.92
C MET A 75 -13.76 3.06 -2.24
N THR A 76 -13.93 4.21 -2.89
CA THR A 76 -15.26 4.71 -3.29
C THR A 76 -15.89 3.79 -4.34
N GLN A 77 -15.10 3.37 -5.34
CA GLN A 77 -15.55 2.43 -6.37
C GLN A 77 -15.97 1.09 -5.75
N ILE A 78 -15.15 0.49 -4.88
CA ILE A 78 -15.48 -0.77 -4.20
C ILE A 78 -16.76 -0.61 -3.35
N ARG A 79 -16.93 0.51 -2.62
CA ARG A 79 -18.14 0.77 -1.83
C ARG A 79 -19.41 0.79 -2.67
N ASN A 80 -19.34 1.37 -3.86
CA ASN A 80 -20.48 1.53 -4.77
C ASN A 80 -20.82 0.26 -5.56
N LEU A 81 -20.00 -0.79 -5.49
CA LEU A 81 -20.32 -2.07 -6.13
C LEU A 81 -21.57 -2.71 -5.49
N PRO A 82 -22.48 -3.28 -6.29
CA PRO A 82 -23.54 -4.15 -5.79
C PRO A 82 -22.92 -5.37 -5.07
N ALA A 83 -23.54 -5.81 -3.99
CA ALA A 83 -22.97 -6.83 -3.09
C ALA A 83 -23.97 -7.98 -2.89
N GLU A 84 -24.01 -8.90 -3.86
CA GLU A 84 -24.86 -10.10 -3.84
C GLU A 84 -24.04 -11.35 -4.19
N GLY A 85 -24.29 -12.46 -3.48
CA GLY A 85 -23.56 -13.72 -3.70
C GLY A 85 -22.04 -13.58 -3.57
N GLU A 86 -21.30 -14.16 -4.50
CA GLU A 86 -19.82 -14.16 -4.53
C GLU A 86 -19.21 -12.74 -4.62
N SER A 87 -19.93 -11.78 -5.22
CA SER A 87 -19.48 -10.38 -5.30
C SER A 87 -19.36 -9.72 -3.93
N LYS A 88 -20.16 -10.15 -2.94
CA LYS A 88 -20.10 -9.63 -1.56
C LYS A 88 -18.80 -10.05 -0.87
N THR A 89 -18.40 -11.30 -1.02
CA THR A 89 -17.15 -11.83 -0.45
C THR A 89 -15.95 -11.17 -1.09
N LEU A 90 -15.94 -11.05 -2.42
CA LEU A 90 -14.84 -10.41 -3.13
C LEU A 90 -14.74 -8.91 -2.82
N LYS A 91 -15.86 -8.20 -2.74
CA LYS A 91 -15.91 -6.80 -2.28
C LYS A 91 -15.33 -6.63 -0.88
N ALA A 92 -15.65 -7.53 0.05
CA ALA A 92 -15.11 -7.49 1.40
C ALA A 92 -13.59 -7.71 1.42
N LYS A 93 -13.09 -8.65 0.62
CA LYS A 93 -11.65 -8.88 0.43
C LYS A 93 -10.95 -7.63 -0.12
N LEU A 94 -11.43 -7.08 -1.24
CA LEU A 94 -10.86 -5.86 -1.85
C LEU A 94 -10.88 -4.66 -0.90
N MET A 95 -11.95 -4.50 -0.13
CA MET A 95 -12.06 -3.46 0.89
C MET A 95 -11.08 -3.66 2.05
N ASN A 96 -10.73 -4.90 2.38
CA ASN A 96 -9.70 -5.20 3.38
C ASN A 96 -8.30 -4.92 2.81
N ASP A 97 -8.03 -5.40 1.60
CA ASP A 97 -6.74 -5.23 0.93
C ASP A 97 -6.40 -3.74 0.75
N ILE A 98 -7.34 -2.93 0.27
CA ILE A 98 -7.14 -1.47 0.11
C ILE A 98 -6.88 -0.74 1.44
N LYS A 99 -7.46 -1.20 2.55
CA LYS A 99 -7.19 -0.66 3.89
C LYS A 99 -5.79 -1.00 4.38
N ILE A 100 -5.35 -2.24 4.12
CA ILE A 100 -3.98 -2.67 4.44
C ILE A 100 -2.98 -1.84 3.65
N ILE A 101 -3.21 -1.63 2.35
CA ILE A 101 -2.35 -0.81 1.49
C ILE A 101 -2.28 0.63 2.01
N ALA A 102 -3.42 1.22 2.39
CA ALA A 102 -3.46 2.57 2.94
C ALA A 102 -2.65 2.71 4.24
N ALA A 103 -2.82 1.76 5.17
CA ALA A 103 -2.05 1.72 6.41
C ALA A 103 -0.55 1.54 6.14
N LEU A 104 -0.20 0.65 5.21
CA LEU A 104 1.19 0.40 4.82
C LEU A 104 1.86 1.67 4.29
N LEU A 105 1.21 2.41 3.41
CA LEU A 105 1.76 3.67 2.87
C LEU A 105 2.02 4.69 3.96
N GLN A 106 1.09 4.83 4.92
CA GLN A 106 1.27 5.73 6.05
C GLN A 106 2.45 5.32 6.94
N THR A 107 2.57 4.03 7.25
CA THR A 107 3.69 3.49 8.03
C THR A 107 5.02 3.69 7.30
N LYS A 108 5.07 3.37 6.01
CA LYS A 108 6.24 3.55 5.14
C LYS A 108 6.67 5.01 5.05
N ASP A 109 5.74 5.94 4.81
CA ASP A 109 6.01 7.38 4.76
C ASP A 109 6.61 7.91 6.08
N THR A 110 6.09 7.42 7.21
CA THR A 110 6.61 7.74 8.55
C THR A 110 8.03 7.20 8.73
N ILE A 111 8.26 5.94 8.39
CA ILE A 111 9.58 5.30 8.49
C ILE A 111 10.61 6.03 7.65
N LEU A 112 10.30 6.34 6.39
CA LEU A 112 11.23 7.03 5.49
C LEU A 112 11.57 8.44 5.99
N LYS A 113 10.58 9.21 6.46
CA LYS A 113 10.82 10.53 7.06
C LYS A 113 11.71 10.47 8.30
N ASP A 114 11.50 9.47 9.15
CA ASP A 114 12.33 9.28 10.34
C ASP A 114 13.75 8.85 9.97
N LEU A 115 13.91 7.99 8.95
CA LEU A 115 15.22 7.59 8.42
C LEU A 115 15.98 8.77 7.83
N ASP A 116 15.31 9.66 7.10
CA ASP A 116 15.92 10.87 6.53
C ASP A 116 16.42 11.81 7.64
N ARG A 117 15.60 12.04 8.67
CA ARG A 117 16.00 12.84 9.84
C ARG A 117 17.20 12.25 10.57
N VAL A 118 17.18 10.93 10.77
CA VAL A 118 18.30 10.22 11.40
C VAL A 118 19.56 10.30 10.54
N LEU A 119 19.44 10.19 9.22
CA LEU A 119 20.57 10.35 8.31
C LEU A 119 21.16 11.76 8.38
N GLU A 120 20.33 12.80 8.46
CA GLU A 120 20.79 14.18 8.71
C GLU A 120 21.55 14.29 10.04
N ASP A 121 21.04 13.70 11.12
CA ASP A 121 21.71 13.67 12.42
C ASP A 121 23.07 12.94 12.33
N ILE A 122 23.15 11.81 11.63
CA ILE A 122 24.40 11.08 11.38
C ILE A 122 25.37 11.96 10.59
N HIS A 123 24.91 12.69 9.57
CA HIS A 123 25.77 13.60 8.82
C HIS A 123 26.33 14.72 9.69
N ARG A 124 25.53 15.25 10.62
CA ARG A 124 25.92 16.28 11.58
C ARG A 124 26.70 15.76 12.78
N PHE A 125 26.76 14.44 12.98
CA PHE A 125 27.49 13.81 14.08
C PHE A 125 28.97 14.23 14.10
N ASN A 126 29.34 15.02 15.12
CA ASN A 126 30.68 15.50 15.44
C ASN A 126 30.70 16.08 16.89
N GLY A 127 31.89 16.50 17.36
CA GLY A 127 32.04 17.32 18.56
C GLY A 127 32.24 16.54 19.88
N PRO A 128 32.48 17.25 20.99
CA PRO A 128 32.95 16.67 22.26
C PRO A 128 31.91 15.81 23.01
N ASN A 129 30.62 15.97 22.68
CA ASN A 129 29.53 15.18 23.28
C ASN A 129 29.14 13.95 22.44
N TYR A 130 30.03 13.49 21.56
CA TYR A 130 29.75 12.45 20.57
C TYR A 130 29.19 11.16 21.15
N LYS A 131 29.53 10.76 22.39
CA LYS A 131 28.97 9.54 23.02
C LYS A 131 27.46 9.66 23.23
N LYS A 132 27.02 10.76 23.84
CA LYS A 132 25.58 10.99 24.07
C LYS A 132 24.83 11.13 22.75
N THR A 133 25.39 11.88 21.80
CA THR A 133 24.78 12.02 20.47
C THR A 133 24.72 10.69 19.73
N TYR A 134 25.71 9.81 19.91
CA TYR A 134 25.70 8.46 19.33
C TYR A 134 24.54 7.64 19.90
N ASP A 135 24.41 7.60 21.23
CA ASP A 135 23.35 6.85 21.92
C ASP A 135 21.96 7.37 21.51
N ASP A 136 21.79 8.69 21.41
CA ASP A 136 20.55 9.32 20.95
C ASP A 136 20.19 8.90 19.51
N ILE A 137 21.18 8.87 18.60
CA ILE A 137 20.95 8.47 17.20
C ILE A 137 20.68 6.96 17.10
N ASP A 138 21.40 6.11 17.83
CA ASP A 138 21.18 4.66 17.83
C ASP A 138 19.82 4.28 18.44
N SER A 139 19.36 5.02 19.45
CA SER A 139 17.99 4.89 19.97
C SER A 139 16.96 5.19 18.89
N LYS A 140 17.09 6.31 18.16
CA LYS A 140 16.18 6.64 17.04
C LYS A 140 16.19 5.57 15.95
N LEU A 141 17.35 5.03 15.58
CA LEU A 141 17.44 3.92 14.62
C LEU A 141 16.72 2.67 15.12
N SER A 142 16.78 2.40 16.42
CA SER A 142 16.10 1.27 17.05
C SER A 142 14.57 1.48 17.10
N ASP A 143 14.11 2.70 17.36
CA ASP A 143 12.69 3.06 17.29
C ASP A 143 12.14 2.88 15.86
N VAL A 144 12.90 3.31 14.85
CA VAL A 144 12.54 3.10 13.44
C VAL A 144 12.51 1.61 13.10
N PHE A 145 13.45 0.82 13.62
CA PHE A 145 13.45 -0.63 13.44
C PHE A 145 12.16 -1.27 14.01
N LEU A 146 11.72 -0.85 15.19
CA LEU A 146 10.47 -1.36 15.77
C LEU A 146 9.25 -1.05 14.87
N LYS A 147 9.18 0.14 14.26
CA LYS A 147 8.12 0.46 13.28
C LYS A 147 8.18 -0.41 12.02
N VAL A 148 9.38 -0.78 11.57
CA VAL A 148 9.56 -1.70 10.44
C VAL A 148 9.07 -3.12 10.79
N GLU A 149 9.25 -3.55 12.03
CA GLU A 149 8.75 -4.85 12.52
C GLU A 149 7.22 -4.92 12.58
N GLU A 150 6.52 -3.78 12.70
CA GLU A 150 5.06 -3.70 12.68
C GLU A 150 4.45 -3.88 11.28
N ILE A 151 5.26 -3.88 10.21
CA ILE A 151 4.78 -4.12 8.85
C ILE A 151 4.22 -5.56 8.75
N PRO A 152 2.95 -5.73 8.34
CA PRO A 152 2.32 -7.05 8.28
C PRO A 152 2.98 -7.92 7.21
N VAL A 153 3.54 -9.07 7.61
CA VAL A 153 4.23 -10.02 6.74
C VAL A 153 3.38 -11.25 6.41
N ASN A 154 2.07 -11.05 6.21
CA ASN A 154 1.02 -12.08 6.16
C ASN A 154 1.14 -13.05 4.96
N SER A 155 2.25 -13.78 4.84
CA SER A 155 2.66 -14.62 3.71
C SER A 155 2.84 -13.88 2.39
N ASP A 156 2.91 -12.55 2.44
CA ASP A 156 3.01 -11.70 1.27
C ASP A 156 4.46 -11.35 0.96
N GLU A 157 4.98 -11.88 -0.13
CA GLU A 157 6.40 -11.75 -0.49
C GLU A 157 6.80 -10.27 -0.63
N GLU A 158 5.91 -9.43 -1.16
CA GLU A 158 6.17 -8.00 -1.38
C GLU A 158 6.35 -7.24 -0.06
N TYR A 159 5.58 -7.58 0.98
CA TYR A 159 5.73 -6.98 2.32
C TYR A 159 7.00 -7.45 3.02
N VAL A 160 7.35 -8.73 2.85
CA VAL A 160 8.61 -9.28 3.36
C VAL A 160 9.80 -8.59 2.69
N GLN A 161 9.75 -8.40 1.37
CA GLN A 161 10.79 -7.69 0.62
C GLN A 161 10.93 -6.24 1.07
N LEU A 162 9.83 -5.49 1.18
CA LEU A 162 9.83 -4.11 1.70
C LEU A 162 10.48 -4.04 3.10
N ARG A 163 10.03 -4.89 4.03
CA ARG A 163 10.58 -4.94 5.40
C ARG A 163 12.08 -5.23 5.37
N ASN A 164 12.52 -6.23 4.62
CA ASN A 164 13.93 -6.58 4.50
C ASN A 164 14.77 -5.44 3.93
N ASN A 165 14.24 -4.71 2.94
CA ASN A 165 14.94 -3.58 2.35
C ASN A 165 15.05 -2.40 3.33
N LEU A 166 14.00 -2.11 4.11
CA LEU A 166 14.04 -1.11 5.18
C LEU A 166 15.03 -1.49 6.29
N ILE A 167 15.08 -2.77 6.68
CA ILE A 167 16.07 -3.28 7.64
C ILE A 167 17.49 -3.07 7.12
N LYS A 168 17.75 -3.39 5.85
CA LYS A 168 19.06 -3.14 5.23
C LYS A 168 19.43 -1.65 5.24
N LEU A 169 18.48 -0.77 5.00
CA LEU A 169 18.69 0.68 5.05
C LEU A 169 19.06 1.14 6.46
N ILE A 170 18.34 0.67 7.49
CA ILE A 170 18.68 0.93 8.91
C ILE A 170 20.09 0.43 9.23
N GLN A 171 20.43 -0.79 8.81
CA GLN A 171 21.76 -1.37 9.02
C GLN A 171 22.86 -0.55 8.33
N SER A 172 22.60 -0.03 7.13
CA SER A 172 23.51 0.87 6.43
C SER A 172 23.76 2.16 7.23
N HIS A 173 22.69 2.77 7.76
CA HIS A 173 22.80 3.96 8.61
C HIS A 173 23.55 3.67 9.92
N LYS A 174 23.29 2.54 10.58
CA LYS A 174 24.05 2.10 11.77
C LYS A 174 25.55 1.93 11.45
N LYS A 175 25.88 1.33 10.30
CA LYS A 175 27.27 1.19 9.85
C LYS A 175 27.93 2.55 9.62
N LEU A 176 27.22 3.51 9.04
CA LEU A 176 27.71 4.87 8.82
C LEU A 176 27.97 5.60 10.15
N LEU A 177 27.02 5.53 11.09
CA LEU A 177 27.17 6.09 12.44
C LEU A 177 28.40 5.51 13.15
N ASN A 178 28.56 4.19 13.14
CA ASN A 178 29.73 3.51 13.71
C ASN A 178 31.05 3.98 13.08
N GLY A 179 31.08 4.10 11.75
CA GLY A 179 32.26 4.59 11.04
C GLY A 179 32.63 6.03 11.44
N LYS A 180 31.63 6.89 11.69
CA LYS A 180 31.87 8.25 12.20
C LYS A 180 32.32 8.24 13.65
N MET A 181 31.73 7.41 14.50
CA MET A 181 32.13 7.23 15.90
C MET A 181 33.61 6.85 16.04
N THR A 182 34.10 5.90 15.25
CA THR A 182 35.52 5.51 15.26
C THR A 182 36.45 6.66 14.86
N LYS A 183 36.05 7.48 13.88
CA LYS A 183 36.84 8.65 13.44
C LYS A 183 36.95 9.73 14.51
N VAL A 184 35.84 10.04 15.18
CA VAL A 184 35.83 11.03 16.28
C VAL A 184 36.67 10.55 17.46
N LYS A 185 36.54 9.27 17.84
CA LYS A 185 37.36 8.70 18.91
C LYS A 185 38.86 8.69 18.58
N GLY A 186 39.24 8.44 17.34
CA GLY A 186 40.64 8.44 16.90
C GLY A 186 41.27 9.84 16.87
N THR A 187 40.47 10.88 16.62
CA THR A 187 40.95 12.28 16.62
C THR A 187 41.13 12.84 18.03
N ASP A 188 40.34 12.39 19.01
CA ASP A 188 40.57 12.71 20.43
C ASP A 188 41.88 12.11 20.97
N SER A 189 42.29 10.92 20.51
CA SER A 189 43.52 10.28 20.96
C SER A 189 44.81 10.92 20.43
N ASP A 190 44.74 11.62 19.30
CA ASP A 190 45.91 12.29 18.69
C ASP A 190 46.22 13.64 19.34
N LEU A 191 45.31 14.20 20.15
CA LEU A 191 45.50 15.47 20.87
C LEU A 191 46.17 15.31 22.25
N ASP A 192 46.21 14.09 22.78
CA ASP A 192 46.82 13.76 24.09
C ASP A 192 48.32 13.37 23.99
N GLY A 193 48.86 13.36 22.76
CA GLY A 193 50.24 12.93 22.47
C GLY A 193 51.26 14.07 22.29
N THR A 194 50.89 15.31 22.59
CA THR A 194 51.78 16.48 22.45
C THR A 194 51.97 17.19 23.80
N GLU A 195 52.57 16.50 24.75
CA GLU A 195 53.28 17.15 25.86
C GLU A 195 54.79 16.94 25.67
N VAL A 196 55.48 18.08 25.52
CA VAL A 196 56.95 18.24 25.48
C VAL A 196 57.47 18.39 26.89
#